data_AF-A0A382RJG1-F1
#
_entry.id   AF-A0A382RJG1-F1
#
_cell.length_a   1.000
_cell.length_b   1.000
_cell.length_c   1.000
_cell.angle_alpha   90.00
_cell.angle_beta   90.00
_cell.angle_gamma   90.00
#
_symmetry.space_group_name_H-M   'P 1'
#
loop_
_entity.id
_entity.type
_entity.pdbx_description
1 polymer ?
#
loop_
_entity_poly.entity_id
_entity_poly.type
_entity_poly.pdbx_seq_one_letter_code
_entity_poly.pdbx_strand_id
1 'polypeptide(L)' 'MSIFTAIPPSFTKSEIKNIVFNIFGLKVEVKMLESDRDQNFYLSNNNAEEFVLKIYNP' A
#
# COMPACT_ATOMS: atom_id res chain seq x y z
N MET A 1 -15.63 -7.95 21.88
CA MET A 1 -14.62 -6.91 22.17
C MET A 1 -13.70 -6.85 20.95
N SER A 2 -13.79 -5.80 20.12
CA SER A 2 -12.80 -5.58 19.07
C SER A 2 -11.57 -4.96 19.74
N ILE A 3 -10.42 -5.61 19.59
CA ILE A 3 -9.11 -5.09 20.00
C ILE A 3 -8.67 -3.92 19.12
N PHE A 4 -9.27 -3.77 17.94
CA PHE A 4 -8.97 -2.70 16.99
C PHE A 4 -9.78 -1.44 17.33
N THR A 5 -9.06 -0.40 17.72
CA THR A 5 -9.61 0.92 18.08
C THR A 5 -9.75 1.85 16.87
N ALA A 6 -9.10 1.54 15.75
CA ALA A 6 -9.08 2.31 14.51
C ALA A 6 -9.46 1.44 13.31
N ILE A 7 -10.24 2.02 12.39
CA ILE A 7 -10.66 1.35 11.15
C ILE A 7 -9.43 1.18 10.25
N PRO A 8 -9.16 -0.02 9.71
CA PRO A 8 -8.05 -0.23 8.80
C PRO A 8 -8.12 0.68 7.56
N PRO A 9 -6.97 1.12 7.03
CA PRO A 9 -6.92 1.85 5.77
C PRO A 9 -7.48 1.00 4.63
N SER A 10 -8.20 1.63 3.71
CA SER A 10 -8.97 0.98 2.64
C SER A 10 -8.66 1.54 1.25
N PHE A 11 -7.40 1.91 1.00
CA PHE A 11 -6.95 2.40 -0.29
C PHE A 11 -7.07 1.34 -1.39
N THR A 12 -7.48 1.78 -2.57
CA THR A 12 -7.53 0.97 -3.77
C THR A 12 -6.17 0.96 -4.48
N LYS A 13 -5.93 -0.03 -5.34
CA LYS A 13 -4.70 -0.12 -6.15
C LYS A 13 -4.45 1.15 -6.99
N SER A 14 -5.51 1.77 -7.50
CA SER A 14 -5.42 3.00 -8.32
C SER A 14 -4.95 4.18 -7.47
N GLU A 15 -5.51 4.34 -6.26
CA GLU A 15 -5.08 5.37 -5.32
C GLU A 15 -3.62 5.17 -4.91
N ILE A 16 -3.21 3.93 -4.66
CA ILE A 16 -1.80 3.61 -4.36
C ILE A 16 -0.87 3.97 -5.51
N LYS A 17 -1.23 3.65 -6.77
CA LYS A 17 -0.42 4.06 -7.94
C LYS A 17 -0.23 5.59 -7.96
N ASN A 18 -1.29 6.35 -7.68
CA ASN A 18 -1.22 7.81 -7.63
C ASN A 18 -0.38 8.32 -6.45
N ILE A 19 -0.57 7.76 -5.26
CA ILE A 19 0.19 8.12 -4.05
C ILE A 19 1.69 7.86 -4.26
N VAL A 20 2.03 6.67 -4.77
CA VAL A 20 3.43 6.29 -5.02
C VAL A 20 4.08 7.20 -6.05
N PHE A 21 3.36 7.53 -7.13
CA PHE A 21 3.85 8.47 -8.12
C PHE A 21 4.03 9.88 -7.55
N ASN A 22 3.06 10.38 -6.77
CA ASN A 22 3.10 11.74 -6.25
C ASN A 22 4.15 11.94 -5.14
N ILE A 23 4.39 10.94 -4.29
CA ILE A 23 5.33 11.04 -3.16
C ILE A 23 6.75 10.64 -3.58
N PHE A 24 6.88 9.55 -4.33
CA PHE A 24 8.19 8.95 -4.64
C PHE A 24 8.63 9.14 -6.10
N GLY A 25 7.76 9.64 -6.98
CA GLY A 25 8.05 9.78 -8.41
C GLY A 25 8.10 8.45 -9.17
N LEU A 26 7.63 7.36 -8.57
CA LEU A 26 7.73 6.01 -9.13
C LEU A 26 6.44 5.60 -9.86
N LYS A 27 6.60 5.05 -11.06
CA LYS A 27 5.53 4.34 -11.78
C LYS A 27 5.64 2.85 -11.50
N VAL A 28 4.62 2.28 -10.88
CA VAL A 28 4.64 0.89 -10.38
C VAL A 28 3.37 0.13 -10.72
N GLU A 29 3.49 -1.19 -10.81
CA GLU A 29 2.38 -2.12 -10.66
C GLU A 29 2.14 -2.41 -9.18
N VAL A 30 0.88 -2.65 -8.82
CA VAL A 30 0.44 -2.73 -7.43
C VAL A 30 -0.36 -4.00 -7.17
N LYS A 31 0.09 -4.79 -6.21
CA LYS A 31 -0.63 -5.95 -5.69
C LYS A 31 -0.90 -5.76 -4.20
N MET A 32 -2.14 -6.00 -3.78
CA MET A 32 -2.50 -5.98 -2.36
C MET A 32 -1.89 -7.19 -1.66
N LEU A 33 -1.38 -6.97 -0.45
CA LEU A 33 -0.89 -8.01 0.45
C LEU A 33 -1.86 -8.14 1.63
N GLU A 34 -2.05 -9.38 2.10
CA GLU A 34 -2.87 -9.68 3.27
C GLU A 34 -2.32 -8.95 4.51
N SER A 35 -3.19 -8.30 5.27
CA SER A 35 -2.85 -7.67 6.55
C SER A 35 -4.10 -7.45 7.39
N ASP A 36 -3.98 -7.67 8.70
CA ASP A 36 -5.10 -7.56 9.65
C ASP A 36 -5.30 -6.13 10.19
N ARG A 37 -4.25 -5.31 10.22
CA ARG A 37 -4.23 -3.98 10.87
C ARG A 37 -3.92 -2.85 9.92
N ASP A 38 -2.79 -3.01 9.23
CA ASP A 38 -2.26 -2.06 8.28
C ASP A 38 -2.78 -2.40 6.88
N GLN A 39 -2.44 -1.58 5.88
CA GLN A 39 -2.70 -1.93 4.50
C GLN A 39 -1.39 -2.00 3.73
N ASN A 40 -1.02 -3.20 3.31
CA ASN A 40 0.26 -3.48 2.68
C ASN A 40 0.09 -3.73 1.18
N PHE A 41 1.06 -3.26 0.39
CA PHE A 41 1.10 -3.45 -1.04
C PHE A 41 2.49 -3.86 -1.49
N TYR A 42 2.54 -4.88 -2.33
CA TYR A 42 3.72 -5.18 -3.13
C TYR A 42 3.72 -4.27 -4.36
N LEU A 43 4.85 -3.63 -4.60
CA LEU A 43 5.09 -2.76 -5.74
C LEU A 43 6.20 -3.35 -6.60
N SER A 44 6.04 -3.29 -7.91
CA SER A 44 7.11 -3.58 -8.85
C SER A 44 7.16 -2.53 -9.95
N ASN A 45 8.36 -2.22 -10.44
CA ASN A 45 8.55 -1.32 -11.58
C ASN A 45 9.11 -2.05 -12.81
N ASN A 46 9.20 -1.33 -13.93
CA ASN A 46 9.73 -1.88 -15.18
C ASN A 46 11.23 -2.19 -15.15
N ASN A 47 11.95 -1.74 -14.11
CA ASN A 47 13.38 -1.98 -13.91
C ASN A 47 13.64 -3.25 -13.08
N ALA A 48 12.60 -4.06 -12.82
CA ALA A 48 12.64 -5.24 -11.94
C ALA A 48 12.99 -4.91 -10.48
N GLU A 49 12.77 -3.66 -10.05
CA GLU A 49 12.88 -3.29 -8.64
C GLU A 49 11.56 -3.59 -7.93
N GLU A 50 11.67 -4.16 -6.73
CA GLU A 50 10.54 -4.62 -5.92
C GLU A 50 10.53 -3.91 -4.57
N PHE A 51 9.35 -3.49 -4.13
CA PHE A 51 9.17 -2.76 -2.89
C PHE A 51 7.94 -3.25 -2.12
N VAL A 52 7.93 -2.97 -0.82
CA VAL A 52 6.73 -3.11 0.01
C VAL A 52 6.33 -1.72 0.50
N LEU A 53 5.13 -1.29 0.13
CA LEU A 53 4.50 -0.10 0.69
C LEU A 53 3.60 -0.54 1.85
N LYS A 54 3.81 0.08 3.01
CA LYS A 54 3.01 -0.14 4.21
C LYS A 54 2.26 1.14 4.56
N ILE A 55 0.94 1.04 4.66
CA ILE A 55 0.09 2.11 5.19
C ILE A 55 -0.26 1.76 6.62
N TYR A 56 0.34 2.53 7.53
CA TYR A 56 0.18 2.35 8.96
C TYR A 56 -1.25 2.73 9.42
N ASN A 57 -1.84 1.87 10.24
CA ASN A 57 -3.06 2.14 10.99
C ASN A 57 -2.73 2.50 12.45
N PRO A 58 -2.92 3.76 12.88
CA PRO A 58 -2.51 4.27 14.19
C PRO A 58 -3.09 3.57 15.42
#